data_AF-A0A6P0THF3-F1
#
_entry.id   AF-A0A6P0THF3-F1
#
_cell.length_a   1.000
_cell.length_b   1.000
_cell.length_c   1.000
_cell.angle_alpha   90.00
_cell.angle_beta   90.00
_cell.angle_gamma   90.00
#
_symmetry.space_group_name_H-M   'P 1'
#
loop_
_entity.id
_entity.type
_entity.pdbx_description
1 polymer ?
#
loop_
_entity_poly.entity_id
_entity_poly.type
_entity_poly.pdbx_seq_one_letter_code
_entity_poly.pdbx_strand_id
1 'polypeptide(L)'
;GIITELEMPLGPTYPWAEYIVTFADFMTAAHFGRALGNADGIIKKLISVYAWPIPQYFGPFQSIIPDGAHCAFLMVAQSCEEALAALVKEFRGDIVHQKGAAAVGKGQMLVEYGWNHTTLHARSVDPSLTYLQTLYPCEPDLATLEHLYHHFGDEVMVHLEFIRSNGAVATTGLQVVRYSTPERLQEIMAYHEAKGALIFNPHTYVMEDGGDRQIDPAKVNFKEKVDPYGLLNPGKMRGWEERR
;
A
#
# COMPACT_ATOMS: atom_id res chain seq x y z
N GLY A 1 -23.70 -2.85 14.03
CA GLY A 1 -23.74 -2.48 15.45
C GLY A 1 -22.78 -1.34 15.71
N ILE A 2 -22.68 -0.91 16.97
CA ILE A 2 -21.68 0.05 17.44
C ILE A 2 -20.66 -0.72 18.28
N ILE A 3 -19.37 -0.55 17.98
CA ILE A 3 -18.29 -1.19 18.73
C ILE A 3 -18.16 -0.47 20.08
N THR A 4 -18.21 -1.19 21.19
CA THR A 4 -18.12 -0.63 22.55
C THR A 4 -16.82 -0.95 23.26
N GLU A 5 -16.18 -2.07 22.91
CA GLU A 5 -14.94 -2.56 23.51
C GLU A 5 -14.16 -3.38 22.48
N LEU A 6 -12.83 -3.37 22.61
CA LEU A 6 -11.91 -4.16 21.78
C LEU A 6 -10.86 -4.79 22.69
N GLU A 7 -10.65 -6.09 22.53
CA GLU A 7 -9.47 -6.78 23.03
C GLU A 7 -8.54 -7.05 21.84
N MET A 8 -7.28 -6.60 21.93
CA MET A 8 -6.32 -6.70 20.83
C MET A 8 -4.99 -7.30 21.32
N PRO A 9 -4.33 -8.13 20.51
CA PRO A 9 -3.01 -8.65 20.86
C PRO A 9 -1.98 -7.51 20.86
N LEU A 10 -1.02 -7.60 21.78
CA LEU A 10 0.16 -6.75 21.80
C LEU A 10 1.36 -7.50 21.22
N GLY A 11 2.26 -6.74 20.59
CA GLY A 11 3.56 -7.24 20.15
C GLY A 11 4.69 -6.65 20.99
N PRO A 12 5.90 -7.21 20.89
CA PRO A 12 7.09 -6.62 21.51
C PRO A 12 7.42 -5.25 20.92
N THR A 13 7.90 -4.34 21.78
CA THR A 13 8.39 -3.03 21.37
C THR A 13 9.87 -3.13 20.98
N TYR A 14 10.17 -3.04 19.68
CA TYR A 14 11.53 -2.98 19.18
C TYR A 14 12.07 -1.55 19.08
N PRO A 15 13.39 -1.36 19.17
CA PRO A 15 14.03 -0.11 18.74
C PRO A 15 13.94 -0.01 17.21
N TRP A 16 12.84 0.55 16.70
CA TRP A 16 12.64 0.75 15.26
C TRP A 16 13.58 1.82 14.72
N ALA A 17 14.32 1.53 13.66
CA ALA A 17 15.07 2.49 12.87
C ALA A 17 14.40 2.70 11.51
N GLU A 18 14.54 3.90 10.96
CA GLU A 18 13.92 4.35 9.71
C GLU A 18 14.99 4.51 8.62
N TYR A 19 14.73 3.98 7.42
CA TYR A 19 15.67 4.05 6.29
C TYR A 19 14.94 4.46 5.01
N ILE A 20 15.59 5.29 4.20
CA ILE A 20 15.21 5.52 2.80
C ILE A 20 16.30 4.93 1.92
N VAL A 21 15.92 3.98 1.09
CA VAL A 21 16.78 3.34 0.10
C VAL A 21 16.34 3.79 -1.29
N THR A 22 17.29 4.11 -2.16
CA THR A 22 17.01 4.53 -3.55
C THR A 22 17.55 3.53 -4.56
N PHE A 23 16.88 3.46 -5.71
CA PHE A 23 17.18 2.52 -6.79
C PHE A 23 17.06 3.22 -8.14
N ALA A 24 17.92 2.83 -9.08
CA ALA A 24 17.91 3.35 -10.46
C ALA A 24 16.80 2.73 -11.34
N ASP A 25 16.27 1.58 -10.94
CA ASP A 25 15.22 0.85 -11.67
C ASP A 25 14.09 0.43 -10.70
N PHE A 26 12.84 0.61 -11.14
CA PHE A 26 11.67 0.34 -10.31
C PHE A 26 11.53 -1.14 -9.97
N MET A 27 11.72 -2.03 -10.95
CA MET A 27 11.54 -3.46 -10.72
C MET A 27 12.58 -4.00 -9.75
N THR A 28 13.80 -3.47 -9.77
CA THR A 28 14.82 -3.72 -8.76
C THR A 28 14.34 -3.34 -7.35
N ALA A 29 13.71 -2.16 -7.19
CA ALA A 29 13.13 -1.74 -5.92
C ALA A 29 11.96 -2.64 -5.46
N ALA A 30 11.11 -3.07 -6.39
CA ALA A 30 9.98 -3.96 -6.11
C ALA A 30 10.46 -5.35 -5.69
N HIS A 31 11.45 -5.91 -6.37
CA HIS A 31 12.08 -7.17 -5.98
C HIS A 31 12.81 -7.07 -4.65
N PHE A 32 13.48 -5.95 -4.37
CA PHE A 32 14.04 -5.68 -3.05
C PHE A 32 12.96 -5.70 -1.96
N GLY A 33 11.82 -5.02 -2.17
CA GLY A 33 10.71 -5.02 -1.23
C GLY A 33 10.15 -6.44 -0.97
N ARG A 34 10.01 -7.26 -2.01
CA ARG A 34 9.61 -8.67 -1.88
C ARG A 34 10.64 -9.50 -1.12
N ALA A 35 11.92 -9.36 -1.45
CA ALA A 35 13.01 -10.08 -0.80
C ALA A 35 13.11 -9.71 0.69
N LEU A 36 13.03 -8.41 1.00
CA LEU A 36 12.99 -7.92 2.37
C LEU A 36 11.75 -8.44 3.11
N GLY A 37 10.58 -8.49 2.47
CA GLY A 37 9.38 -9.09 3.03
C GLY A 37 9.59 -10.56 3.44
N ASN A 38 10.26 -11.33 2.57
CA ASN A 38 10.55 -12.75 2.76
C ASN A 38 11.75 -13.05 3.68
N ALA A 39 12.58 -12.05 4.02
CA ALA A 39 13.69 -12.21 4.94
C ALA A 39 13.20 -12.38 6.39
N ASP A 40 12.86 -13.60 6.80
CA ASP A 40 12.31 -13.89 8.13
C ASP A 40 13.24 -13.49 9.29
N GLY A 41 14.56 -13.46 9.05
CA GLY A 41 15.56 -13.01 10.03
C GLY A 41 15.65 -11.49 10.23
N ILE A 42 15.00 -10.69 9.39
CA ILE A 42 14.98 -9.22 9.51
C ILE A 42 13.64 -8.81 10.10
N ILE A 43 13.65 -8.24 11.30
CA ILE A 43 12.43 -7.77 11.97
C ILE A 43 12.03 -6.43 11.38
N LYS A 44 10.84 -6.37 10.77
CA LYS A 44 10.36 -5.23 10.00
C LYS A 44 8.95 -4.80 10.44
N LYS A 45 8.67 -3.50 10.34
CA LYS A 45 7.36 -2.90 10.62
C LYS A 45 6.74 -2.21 9.41
N LEU A 46 7.56 -1.77 8.46
CA LEU A 46 7.11 -1.09 7.24
C LEU A 46 8.05 -1.42 6.08
N ILE A 47 7.47 -1.73 4.92
CA ILE A 47 8.17 -1.85 3.63
C ILE A 47 7.26 -1.21 2.58
N SER A 48 7.53 0.04 2.27
CA SER A 48 6.80 0.80 1.26
C SER A 48 7.74 1.11 0.11
N VAL A 49 7.35 0.84 -1.14
CA VAL A 49 8.18 1.07 -2.34
C VAL A 49 7.44 2.00 -3.29
N TYR A 50 8.14 2.98 -3.85
CA TYR A 50 7.56 4.05 -4.65
C TYR A 50 8.27 4.15 -6.00
N ALA A 51 7.49 4.08 -7.07
CA ALA A 51 7.97 4.44 -8.39
C ALA A 51 8.15 5.95 -8.50
N TRP A 52 9.19 6.40 -9.21
CA TRP A 52 9.22 7.75 -9.74
C TRP A 52 7.94 7.98 -10.60
N PRO A 53 7.27 9.14 -10.51
CA PRO A 53 7.69 10.35 -9.81
C PRO A 53 7.05 10.58 -8.43
N ILE A 54 6.51 9.55 -7.76
CA ILE A 54 5.88 9.71 -6.43
C ILE A 54 6.80 10.40 -5.40
N PRO A 55 8.10 10.07 -5.30
CA PRO A 55 8.98 10.68 -4.30
C PRO A 55 9.07 12.22 -4.39
N GLN A 56 8.73 12.82 -5.54
CA GLN A 56 8.68 14.27 -5.70
C GLN A 56 7.66 14.92 -4.74
N TYR A 57 6.65 14.18 -4.29
CA TYR A 57 5.62 14.70 -3.39
C TYR A 57 6.07 14.69 -1.91
N PHE A 58 7.22 14.10 -1.60
CA PHE A 58 7.73 13.98 -0.24
C PHE A 58 8.58 15.19 0.12
N GLY A 59 7.93 16.34 0.34
CA GLY A 59 8.56 17.65 0.55
C GLY A 59 9.83 17.62 1.42
N PRO A 60 9.79 17.08 2.66
CA PRO A 60 10.96 17.04 3.54
C PRO A 60 12.15 16.18 3.05
N PHE A 61 11.94 15.30 2.07
CA PHE A 61 12.94 14.38 1.56
C PHE A 61 13.39 14.69 0.12
N GLN A 62 12.87 15.74 -0.51
CA GLN A 62 13.25 16.13 -1.88
C GLN A 62 14.74 16.46 -2.03
N SER A 63 15.40 16.96 -0.98
CA SER A 63 16.83 17.30 -1.03
C SER A 63 17.76 16.10 -0.88
N ILE A 64 17.24 14.95 -0.44
CA ILE A 64 18.02 13.73 -0.18
C ILE A 64 17.71 12.61 -1.17
N ILE A 65 16.50 12.55 -1.72
CA ILE A 65 16.13 11.58 -2.75
C ILE A 65 16.51 12.19 -4.11
N PRO A 66 17.40 11.56 -4.89
CA PRO A 66 17.76 12.06 -6.21
C PRO A 66 16.54 12.14 -7.14
N ASP A 67 16.53 13.14 -8.01
CA ASP A 67 15.53 13.27 -9.08
C ASP A 67 15.56 12.04 -10.00
N GLY A 68 14.39 11.51 -10.38
CA GLY A 68 14.27 10.30 -11.18
C GLY A 68 14.45 8.98 -10.41
N ALA A 69 14.82 9.01 -9.13
CA ALA A 69 15.04 7.78 -8.35
C ALA A 69 13.73 7.14 -7.88
N HIS A 70 13.71 5.80 -7.92
CA HIS A 70 12.72 5.00 -7.20
C HIS A 70 13.20 4.83 -5.76
N CYS A 71 12.30 4.71 -4.78
CA CYS A 71 12.73 4.57 -3.39
C CYS A 71 11.90 3.58 -2.57
N ALA A 72 12.47 3.11 -1.47
CA ALA A 72 11.82 2.29 -0.47
C ALA A 72 11.94 2.97 0.90
N PHE A 73 10.82 3.13 1.59
CA PHE A 73 10.75 3.63 2.96
C PHE A 73 10.56 2.44 3.89
N LEU A 74 11.47 2.32 4.84
CA LEU A 74 11.59 1.12 5.67
C LEU A 74 11.54 1.48 7.15
N MET A 75 10.88 0.63 7.92
CA MET A 75 11.03 0.58 9.37
C MET A 75 11.51 -0.82 9.76
N VAL A 76 12.73 -0.92 10.28
CA VAL A 76 13.40 -2.19 10.61
C VAL A 76 13.95 -2.09 12.03
N ALA A 77 13.92 -3.19 12.79
CA ALA A 77 14.52 -3.20 14.12
C ALA A 77 16.01 -2.90 14.02
N GLN A 78 16.53 -2.00 14.86
CA GLN A 78 17.92 -1.54 14.79
C GLN A 78 18.94 -2.68 14.89
N SER A 79 18.61 -3.78 15.58
CA SER A 79 19.43 -4.99 15.65
C SER A 79 19.63 -5.71 14.31
N CYS A 80 18.84 -5.39 13.28
CA CYS A 80 18.89 -6.00 11.96
C CYS A 80 19.58 -5.10 10.91
N GLU A 81 20.21 -3.99 11.32
CA GLU A 81 20.81 -3.00 10.42
C GLU A 81 21.87 -3.59 9.49
N GLU A 82 22.76 -4.45 10.00
CA GLU A 82 23.80 -5.08 9.20
C GLU A 82 23.21 -6.01 8.12
N ALA A 83 22.20 -6.80 8.49
CA ALA A 83 21.49 -7.69 7.56
C ALA A 83 20.72 -6.88 6.50
N LEU A 84 20.11 -5.76 6.89
CA LEU A 84 19.45 -4.85 5.96
C LEU A 84 20.47 -4.25 4.97
N ALA A 85 21.62 -3.76 5.45
CA ALA A 85 22.66 -3.17 4.60
C ALA A 85 23.22 -4.19 3.59
N ALA A 86 23.39 -5.45 3.99
CA ALA A 86 23.80 -6.52 3.09
C ALA A 86 22.76 -6.75 1.97
N LEU A 87 21.48 -6.81 2.31
CA LEU A 87 20.39 -6.97 1.34
C LEU A 87 20.28 -5.76 0.39
N VAL A 88 20.38 -4.54 0.93
CA VAL A 88 20.38 -3.31 0.11
C VAL A 88 21.50 -3.35 -0.93
N LYS A 89 22.70 -3.76 -0.52
CA LYS A 89 23.86 -3.90 -1.42
C LYS A 89 23.64 -4.96 -2.50
N GLU A 90 23.04 -6.10 -2.16
CA GLU A 90 22.70 -7.16 -3.12
C GLU A 90 21.81 -6.64 -4.26
N PHE A 91 20.84 -5.79 -3.92
CA PHE A 91 19.94 -5.14 -4.88
C PHE A 91 20.47 -3.81 -5.44
N ARG A 92 21.74 -3.48 -5.18
CA ARG A 92 22.40 -2.23 -5.65
C ARG A 92 21.63 -0.97 -5.28
N GLY A 93 20.96 -0.99 -4.12
CA GLY A 93 20.29 0.18 -3.57
C GLY A 93 21.26 1.06 -2.78
N ASP A 94 20.95 2.34 -2.68
CA ASP A 94 21.71 3.33 -1.91
C ASP A 94 20.89 3.85 -0.74
N ILE A 95 21.39 3.71 0.49
CA ILE A 95 20.77 4.28 1.68
C ILE A 95 21.06 5.79 1.71
N VAL A 96 20.06 6.61 1.40
CA VAL A 96 20.17 8.08 1.37
C VAL A 96 19.70 8.75 2.65
N HIS A 97 18.97 8.00 3.49
CA HIS A 97 18.53 8.45 4.80
C HIS A 97 18.56 7.30 5.78
N GLN A 98 19.05 7.59 6.99
CA GLN A 98 19.00 6.69 8.12
C GLN A 98 18.71 7.49 9.38
N LYS A 99 17.76 6.99 10.16
CA LYS A 99 17.40 7.55 11.45
C LYS A 99 17.28 6.41 12.47
N GLY A 100 18.25 6.37 13.38
CA GLY A 100 18.31 5.34 14.43
C GLY A 100 17.18 5.44 15.44
N ALA A 101 16.99 4.38 16.22
CA ALA A 101 15.81 4.22 17.07
C ALA A 101 15.63 5.30 18.15
N ALA A 102 16.72 5.86 18.68
CA ALA A 102 16.66 6.94 19.67
C ALA A 102 16.05 8.26 19.14
N ALA A 103 15.97 8.41 17.81
CA ALA A 103 15.41 9.58 17.15
C ALA A 103 13.99 9.34 16.62
N VAL A 104 13.48 8.10 16.62
CA VAL A 104 12.12 7.78 16.14
C VAL A 104 11.07 8.43 17.04
N GLY A 105 10.04 9.02 16.42
CA GLY A 105 9.05 9.88 17.10
C GLY A 105 9.45 11.35 17.22
N LYS A 106 10.66 11.74 16.79
CA LYS A 106 11.07 13.14 16.65
C LYS A 106 11.16 13.50 15.17
N GLY A 107 10.56 14.64 14.80
CA GLY A 107 10.52 15.10 13.41
C GLY A 107 9.66 14.22 12.51
N GLN A 108 10.00 14.17 11.22
CA GLN A 108 9.27 13.40 10.22
C GLN A 108 9.39 11.89 10.48
N MET A 109 8.27 11.17 10.40
CA MET A 109 8.22 9.71 10.54
C MET A 109 7.91 9.07 9.18
N LEU A 110 8.67 8.06 8.76
CA LEU A 110 8.50 7.47 7.42
C LEU A 110 7.16 6.76 7.25
N VAL A 111 6.55 6.31 8.36
CA VAL A 111 5.20 5.73 8.34
C VAL A 111 4.13 6.71 7.83
N GLU A 112 4.34 8.01 8.01
CA GLU A 112 3.45 9.08 7.53
C GLU A 112 3.62 9.36 6.04
N TYR A 113 4.45 8.58 5.35
CA TYR A 113 4.62 8.60 3.89
C TYR A 113 4.32 7.23 3.27
N GLY A 114 4.01 6.22 4.10
CA GLY A 114 3.48 4.94 3.66
C GLY A 114 1.95 4.96 3.61
N TRP A 115 1.37 3.87 3.10
CA TRP A 115 -0.07 3.69 2.97
C TRP A 115 -0.73 4.88 2.27
N ASN A 116 -2.00 5.17 2.59
CA ASN A 116 -2.72 6.25 1.91
C ASN A 116 -2.24 7.67 2.29
N HIS A 117 -1.22 7.80 3.16
CA HIS A 117 -0.57 9.10 3.36
C HIS A 117 0.27 9.49 2.15
N THR A 118 0.77 8.54 1.36
CA THR A 118 1.37 8.83 0.04
C THR A 118 0.42 9.65 -0.82
N THR A 119 -0.83 9.19 -0.95
CA THR A 119 -1.88 9.87 -1.69
C THR A 119 -2.22 11.23 -1.07
N LEU A 120 -2.22 11.34 0.27
CA LEU A 120 -2.43 12.62 0.97
C LEU A 120 -1.36 13.65 0.58
N HIS A 121 -0.07 13.27 0.62
CA HIS A 121 1.04 14.14 0.22
C HIS A 121 0.93 14.54 -1.25
N ALA A 122 0.68 13.57 -2.14
CA ALA A 122 0.52 13.83 -3.56
C ALA A 122 -0.64 14.80 -3.85
N ARG A 123 -1.80 14.60 -3.21
CA ARG A 123 -2.99 15.45 -3.37
C ARG A 123 -2.86 16.84 -2.74
N SER A 124 -1.98 16.99 -1.75
CA SER A 124 -1.67 18.31 -1.18
C SER A 124 -0.97 19.23 -2.20
N VAL A 125 -0.28 18.63 -3.18
CA VAL A 125 0.40 19.33 -4.27
C VAL A 125 -0.47 19.38 -5.53
N ASP A 126 -1.08 18.25 -5.90
CA ASP A 126 -1.94 18.12 -7.08
C ASP A 126 -3.30 17.50 -6.70
N PRO A 127 -4.36 18.30 -6.53
CA PRO A 127 -5.66 17.82 -6.07
C PRO A 127 -6.40 16.96 -7.11
N SER A 128 -5.91 16.89 -8.36
CA SER A 128 -6.46 16.02 -9.41
C SER A 128 -6.09 14.55 -9.21
N LEU A 129 -5.11 14.26 -8.35
CA LEU A 129 -4.68 12.89 -8.10
C LEU A 129 -5.70 12.13 -7.27
N THR A 130 -5.88 10.86 -7.62
CA THR A 130 -6.67 9.88 -6.88
C THR A 130 -5.85 8.60 -6.67
N TYR A 131 -6.43 7.52 -6.16
CA TYR A 131 -5.71 6.29 -5.91
C TYR A 131 -6.51 5.02 -6.20
N LEU A 132 -5.82 3.92 -6.46
CA LEU A 132 -6.39 2.57 -6.51
C LEU A 132 -5.94 1.75 -5.31
N GLN A 133 -6.65 0.66 -5.02
CA GLN A 133 -6.20 -0.35 -4.07
C GLN A 133 -6.15 -1.69 -4.79
N THR A 134 -4.97 -2.28 -4.85
CA THR A 134 -4.73 -3.48 -5.66
C THR A 134 -4.06 -4.56 -4.82
N LEU A 135 -4.45 -5.81 -5.00
CA LEU A 135 -3.67 -6.97 -4.60
C LEU A 135 -3.14 -7.65 -5.87
N TYR A 136 -1.82 -7.63 -6.02
CA TYR A 136 -1.17 -8.27 -7.15
C TYR A 136 -1.12 -9.79 -6.97
N PRO A 137 -1.13 -10.58 -8.07
CA PRO A 137 -0.88 -12.01 -8.02
C PRO A 137 0.41 -12.35 -7.25
N CYS A 138 0.39 -13.49 -6.56
CA CYS A 138 1.59 -13.98 -5.86
C CYS A 138 2.55 -14.65 -6.84
N GLU A 139 3.19 -13.82 -7.66
CA GLU A 139 4.17 -14.23 -8.67
C GLU A 139 5.60 -14.00 -8.15
N PRO A 140 6.51 -14.98 -8.30
CA PRO A 140 7.91 -14.82 -7.88
C PRO A 140 8.65 -13.70 -8.63
N ASP A 141 8.35 -13.55 -9.92
CA ASP A 141 8.96 -12.59 -10.85
C ASP A 141 8.22 -11.24 -10.91
N LEU A 142 7.09 -11.10 -10.21
CA LEU A 142 6.27 -9.88 -10.23
C LEU A 142 5.83 -9.49 -11.66
N ALA A 143 5.69 -10.46 -12.57
CA ALA A 143 5.43 -10.19 -13.99
C ALA A 143 4.16 -9.34 -14.23
N THR A 144 3.08 -9.58 -13.49
CA THR A 144 1.85 -8.77 -13.61
C THR A 144 2.07 -7.33 -13.17
N LEU A 145 2.84 -7.11 -12.10
CA LEU A 145 3.20 -5.77 -11.62
C LEU A 145 4.04 -5.04 -12.66
N GLU A 146 5.08 -5.68 -13.20
CA GLU A 146 5.95 -5.11 -14.23
C GLU A 146 5.16 -4.71 -15.48
N HIS A 147 4.29 -5.60 -15.95
CA HIS A 147 3.41 -5.33 -17.09
C HIS A 147 2.55 -4.09 -16.85
N LEU A 148 1.88 -4.00 -15.69
CA LEU A 148 1.00 -2.88 -15.37
C LEU A 148 1.78 -1.57 -15.20
N TYR A 149 2.97 -1.62 -14.58
CA TYR A 149 3.86 -0.47 -14.44
C TYR A 149 4.23 0.12 -15.82
N HIS A 150 4.67 -0.73 -16.76
CA HIS A 150 5.02 -0.26 -18.10
C HIS A 150 3.80 0.13 -18.95
N HIS A 151 2.66 -0.54 -18.76
CA HIS A 151 1.46 -0.27 -19.55
C HIS A 151 0.88 1.12 -19.27
N PHE A 152 0.83 1.53 -18.01
CA PHE A 152 0.21 2.80 -17.61
C PHE A 152 1.22 3.95 -17.41
N GLY A 153 2.48 3.64 -17.12
CA GLY A 153 3.51 4.65 -16.84
C GLY A 153 3.04 5.70 -15.83
N ASP A 154 3.26 6.97 -16.14
CA ASP A 154 2.97 8.09 -15.24
C ASP A 154 1.48 8.39 -15.04
N GLU A 155 0.57 7.75 -15.79
CA GLU A 155 -0.87 7.85 -15.55
C GLU A 155 -1.27 7.13 -14.26
N VAL A 156 -0.61 6.00 -13.96
CA VAL A 156 -0.84 5.16 -12.77
C VAL A 156 0.50 4.91 -12.09
N MET A 157 0.90 5.86 -11.25
CA MET A 157 2.17 5.82 -10.54
C MET A 157 2.12 4.75 -9.45
N VAL A 158 3.10 3.84 -9.46
CA VAL A 158 3.04 2.65 -8.59
C VAL A 158 3.62 2.94 -7.20
N HIS A 159 2.80 2.73 -6.17
CA HIS A 159 3.22 2.65 -4.77
C HIS A 159 2.84 1.26 -4.24
N LEU A 160 3.80 0.54 -3.67
CA LEU A 160 3.64 -0.80 -3.14
C LEU A 160 3.76 -0.79 -1.62
N GLU A 161 2.94 -1.61 -0.98
CA GLU A 161 3.07 -2.02 0.41
C GLU A 161 3.21 -3.55 0.46
N PHE A 162 4.14 -4.04 1.27
CA PHE A 162 4.35 -5.48 1.45
C PHE A 162 3.76 -5.93 2.79
N ILE A 163 2.79 -6.84 2.72
CA ILE A 163 2.09 -7.38 3.89
C ILE A 163 2.26 -8.90 3.95
N ARG A 164 1.87 -9.53 5.06
CA ARG A 164 1.71 -10.98 5.12
C ARG A 164 0.24 -11.35 5.07
N SER A 165 -0.10 -12.26 4.17
CA SER A 165 -1.43 -12.83 4.02
C SER A 165 -1.31 -14.33 3.78
N ASN A 166 -2.09 -15.13 4.50
CA ASN A 166 -2.07 -16.59 4.41
C ASN A 166 -0.66 -17.22 4.50
N GLY A 167 0.19 -16.65 5.36
CA GLY A 167 1.56 -17.13 5.60
C GLY A 167 2.59 -16.70 4.54
N ALA A 168 2.17 -16.11 3.42
CA ALA A 168 3.05 -15.61 2.37
C ALA A 168 3.14 -14.08 2.39
N VAL A 169 4.24 -13.54 1.86
CA VAL A 169 4.34 -12.11 1.58
C VAL A 169 3.44 -11.80 0.39
N ALA A 170 2.50 -10.88 0.56
CA ALA A 170 1.66 -10.34 -0.49
C ALA A 170 2.14 -8.93 -0.88
N THR A 171 2.00 -8.60 -2.15
CA THR A 171 2.30 -7.27 -2.69
C THR A 171 0.98 -6.56 -2.95
N THR A 172 0.75 -5.48 -2.21
CA THR A 172 -0.42 -4.63 -2.42
C THR A 172 0.00 -3.31 -3.05
N GLY A 173 -0.84 -2.77 -3.92
CA GLY A 173 -0.65 -1.48 -4.57
C GLY A 173 -1.60 -0.43 -4.00
N LEU A 174 -1.07 0.77 -3.81
CA LEU A 174 -1.82 2.00 -3.57
C LEU A 174 -1.45 3.00 -4.67
N GLN A 175 -1.71 2.63 -5.92
CA GLN A 175 -1.26 3.39 -7.08
C GLN A 175 -1.88 4.79 -7.05
N VAL A 176 -1.08 5.81 -7.32
CA VAL A 176 -1.55 7.19 -7.44
C VAL A 176 -1.90 7.45 -8.91
N VAL A 177 -3.16 7.80 -9.17
CA VAL A 177 -3.71 7.92 -10.52
C VAL A 177 -3.97 9.37 -10.87
N ARG A 178 -3.53 9.78 -12.07
CA ARG A 178 -3.92 11.06 -12.67
C ARG A 178 -5.34 10.96 -13.18
N TYR A 179 -6.29 11.48 -12.42
CA TYR A 179 -7.70 11.38 -12.76
C TYR A 179 -8.03 12.21 -14.01
N SER A 180 -8.83 11.63 -14.91
CA SER A 180 -9.35 12.31 -16.10
C SER A 180 -10.88 12.23 -16.14
N THR A 181 -11.42 11.04 -16.39
CA THR A 181 -12.87 10.79 -16.39
C THR A 181 -13.22 9.52 -15.62
N PRO A 182 -14.48 9.37 -15.18
CA PRO A 182 -14.94 8.13 -14.54
C PRO A 182 -14.75 6.90 -15.43
N GLU A 183 -14.98 7.04 -16.74
CA GLU A 183 -14.87 5.96 -17.71
C GLU A 183 -13.42 5.48 -17.83
N ARG A 184 -12.46 6.41 -17.89
CA ARG A 184 -11.04 6.06 -17.93
C ARG A 184 -10.59 5.36 -16.65
N LEU A 185 -11.04 5.84 -15.49
CA LEU A 185 -10.72 5.22 -14.21
C LEU A 185 -11.27 3.79 -14.11
N GLN A 186 -12.49 3.57 -14.60
CA GLN A 186 -13.08 2.24 -14.71
C GLN A 186 -12.31 1.35 -15.69
N GLU A 187 -11.86 1.89 -16.82
CA GLU A 187 -11.02 1.20 -17.80
C GLU A 187 -9.70 0.71 -17.18
N ILE A 188 -9.05 1.58 -16.40
CA ILE A 188 -7.83 1.24 -15.67
C ILE A 188 -8.09 0.09 -14.70
N MET A 189 -9.14 0.18 -13.88
CA MET A 189 -9.51 -0.90 -12.93
C MET A 189 -9.83 -2.22 -13.64
N ALA A 190 -10.62 -2.17 -14.72
CA ALA A 190 -10.98 -3.36 -15.50
C ALA A 190 -9.76 -4.01 -16.14
N TYR A 191 -8.79 -3.21 -16.61
CA TYR A 191 -7.55 -3.74 -17.18
C TYR A 191 -6.69 -4.43 -16.12
N HIS A 192 -6.61 -3.90 -14.90
CA HIS A 192 -5.93 -4.57 -13.78
C HIS A 192 -6.55 -5.94 -13.51
N GLU A 193 -7.87 -6.01 -13.41
CA GLU A 193 -8.61 -7.27 -13.19
C GLU A 193 -8.39 -8.27 -14.33
N ALA A 194 -8.38 -7.81 -15.58
CA ALA A 194 -8.11 -8.65 -16.74
C ALA A 194 -6.68 -9.23 -16.77
N LYS A 195 -5.74 -8.64 -16.01
CA LYS A 195 -4.38 -9.16 -15.81
C LYS A 195 -4.23 -9.97 -14.52
N GLY A 196 -5.32 -10.19 -13.77
CA GLY A 196 -5.32 -10.95 -12.52
C GLY A 196 -4.98 -10.12 -11.28
N ALA A 197 -4.76 -8.81 -11.42
CA ALA A 197 -4.58 -7.91 -10.28
C ALA A 197 -5.96 -7.55 -9.69
N LEU A 198 -6.21 -7.98 -8.46
CA LEU A 198 -7.49 -7.78 -7.78
C LEU A 198 -7.64 -6.33 -7.34
N ILE A 199 -8.73 -5.67 -7.74
CA ILE A 199 -9.04 -4.29 -7.34
C ILE A 199 -10.02 -4.30 -6.16
N PHE A 200 -9.64 -3.60 -5.09
CA PHE A 200 -10.57 -3.18 -4.05
C PHE A 200 -11.00 -1.75 -4.35
N ASN A 201 -12.13 -1.58 -5.03
CA ASN A 201 -12.50 -0.28 -5.60
C ASN A 201 -12.67 0.79 -4.50
N PRO A 202 -11.80 1.82 -4.43
CA PRO A 202 -11.92 2.88 -3.44
C PRO A 202 -12.89 4.00 -3.86
N HIS A 203 -13.43 3.94 -5.07
CA HIS A 203 -14.33 4.94 -5.65
C HIS A 203 -15.79 4.55 -5.58
N THR A 204 -16.15 3.74 -4.59
CA THR A 204 -17.51 3.39 -4.24
C THR A 204 -17.72 3.58 -2.74
N TYR A 205 -18.97 3.88 -2.37
CA TYR A 205 -19.38 3.91 -0.97
C TYR A 205 -20.15 2.64 -0.56
N VAL A 206 -20.40 1.72 -1.49
CA VAL A 206 -21.14 0.47 -1.27
C VAL A 206 -20.15 -0.65 -0.95
N MET A 207 -20.38 -1.39 0.13
CA MET A 207 -19.42 -2.39 0.63
C MET A 207 -19.13 -3.50 -0.39
N GLU A 208 -20.15 -4.00 -1.07
CA GLU A 208 -20.02 -5.09 -2.03
C GLU A 208 -19.16 -4.66 -3.23
N ASP A 209 -19.33 -3.42 -3.71
CA ASP A 209 -18.58 -2.91 -4.87
C ASP A 209 -17.10 -2.66 -4.57
N GLY A 210 -16.73 -2.52 -3.29
CA GLY A 210 -15.37 -2.23 -2.84
C GLY A 210 -14.44 -3.45 -2.83
N GLY A 211 -14.93 -4.65 -3.12
CA GLY A 211 -14.12 -5.88 -3.06
C GLY A 211 -14.69 -7.01 -3.92
N ASP A 212 -15.09 -8.11 -3.29
CA ASP A 212 -15.51 -9.36 -3.95
C ASP A 212 -16.79 -9.22 -4.82
N ARG A 213 -17.50 -8.07 -4.79
CA ARG A 213 -18.73 -7.80 -5.55
C ARG A 213 -19.89 -8.77 -5.28
N GLN A 214 -19.70 -9.73 -4.38
CA GLN A 214 -20.69 -10.72 -3.99
C GLN A 214 -21.40 -10.31 -2.70
N ILE A 215 -22.72 -10.53 -2.70
CA ILE A 215 -23.53 -10.43 -1.49
C ILE A 215 -23.27 -11.69 -0.66
N ASP A 216 -22.79 -11.50 0.57
CA ASP A 216 -22.61 -12.58 1.54
C ASP A 216 -23.89 -12.72 2.39
N PRO A 217 -24.67 -13.81 2.24
CA PRO A 217 -25.91 -14.01 2.98
C PRO A 217 -25.70 -14.05 4.50
N ALA A 218 -24.53 -14.50 4.97
CA ALA A 218 -24.24 -14.53 6.40
C ALA A 218 -24.15 -13.12 6.99
N LYS A 219 -23.56 -12.18 6.24
CA LYS A 219 -23.52 -10.75 6.64
C LYS A 219 -24.91 -10.13 6.65
N VAL A 220 -25.75 -10.43 5.65
CA VAL A 220 -27.12 -9.91 5.57
C VAL A 220 -27.95 -10.42 6.76
N ASN A 221 -27.92 -11.74 7.00
CA ASN A 221 -28.62 -12.37 8.11
C ASN A 221 -28.12 -11.86 9.47
N PHE A 222 -26.83 -11.52 9.59
CA PHE A 222 -26.31 -10.90 10.81
C PHE A 222 -26.81 -9.45 10.98
N LYS A 223 -26.84 -8.64 9.90
CA LYS A 223 -27.40 -7.28 9.94
C LYS A 223 -28.86 -7.29 10.38
N GLU A 224 -29.66 -8.25 9.90
CA GLU A 224 -31.06 -8.39 10.32
C GLU A 224 -31.21 -8.55 11.84
N LYS A 225 -30.32 -9.34 12.46
CA LYS A 225 -30.33 -9.57 13.91
C LYS A 225 -29.97 -8.33 14.73
N VAL A 226 -29.01 -7.54 14.24
CA VAL A 226 -28.42 -6.42 15.03
C VAL A 226 -28.93 -5.03 14.64
N ASP A 227 -29.66 -4.94 13.53
CA ASP A 227 -30.23 -3.70 12.98
C ASP A 227 -31.51 -3.99 12.18
N PRO A 228 -32.57 -4.54 12.82
CA PRO A 228 -33.78 -5.00 12.11
C PRO A 228 -34.50 -3.87 11.37
N TYR A 229 -34.38 -2.63 11.86
CA TYR A 229 -34.98 -1.44 11.26
C TYR A 229 -34.08 -0.77 10.20
N GLY A 230 -32.84 -1.24 10.02
CA GLY A 230 -31.94 -0.71 9.00
C GLY A 230 -31.45 0.72 9.26
N LEU A 231 -31.35 1.12 10.53
CA LEU A 231 -30.99 2.49 10.92
C LEU A 231 -29.48 2.72 10.96
N LEU A 232 -28.69 1.64 11.05
CA LEU A 232 -27.23 1.75 11.10
C LEU A 232 -26.65 1.83 9.69
N ASN A 233 -26.19 3.05 9.34
CA ASN A 233 -25.46 3.36 8.11
C ASN A 233 -26.19 2.89 6.84
N PRO A 234 -27.41 3.41 6.57
CA PRO A 234 -28.19 3.06 5.38
C PRO A 234 -27.44 3.46 4.09
N GLY A 235 -27.71 2.77 2.97
CA GLY A 235 -27.01 3.03 1.70
C GLY A 235 -25.69 2.27 1.51
N LYS A 236 -25.15 1.63 2.55
CA LYS A 236 -23.80 1.02 2.49
C LYS A 236 -23.77 -0.46 2.11
N MET A 237 -24.87 -1.19 2.30
CA MET A 237 -24.94 -2.64 2.07
C MET A 237 -26.01 -2.93 1.03
N ARG A 238 -25.62 -3.23 -0.21
CA ARG A 238 -26.55 -3.56 -1.29
C ARG A 238 -27.42 -4.76 -0.94
N GLY A 239 -26.81 -5.83 -0.38
CA GLY A 239 -27.55 -7.03 -0.01
C GLY A 239 -28.63 -6.81 1.05
N TRP A 240 -28.52 -5.73 1.85
CA TRP A 240 -29.59 -5.32 2.75
C TRP A 240 -30.74 -4.68 1.99
N GLU A 241 -30.46 -3.80 1.04
CA GLU A 241 -31.50 -3.06 0.30
C GLU A 241 -32.27 -3.97 -0.66
N GLU A 242 -31.58 -4.93 -1.28
CA GLU A 242 -32.14 -5.87 -2.25
C GLU A 242 -32.85 -7.07 -1.64
N ARG A 243 -32.88 -7.20 -0.30
CA ARG A 243 -33.55 -8.33 0.39
C ARG A 243 -35.07 -8.35 0.22
N ARG A 244 -35.65 -7.32 -0.39
CA ARG A 244 -37.09 -7.08 -0.51
C ARG A 244 -37.71 -7.92 -1.63
#